data_AF-A0A2Z3RXL5-F1
#
_entry.id   AF-A0A2Z3RXL5-F1
#
_cell.length_a   1.000
_cell.length_b   1.000
_cell.length_c   1.000
_cell.angle_alpha   90.00
_cell.angle_beta   90.00
_cell.angle_gamma   90.00
#
_symmetry.space_group_name_H-M   'P 1'
#
loop_
_entity.id
_entity.type
_entity.pdbx_description
1 polymer ?
#
loop_
_entity_poly.entity_id
_entity_poly.type
_entity_poly.pdbx_seq_one_letter_code
_entity_poly.pdbx_strand_id
1 'polypeptide(L)'
;MWSHILKQQLEVTQEEFWNCVREGQLPDRGFEPLTAPPQSLPLFLLRELMRLGVSEQDALTLTPAEAAEKRADLLAGAEGAV
;
A
#
# COMPACT_ATOMS: atom_id res chain seq x y z
N MET A 1 -17.94 25.89 18.67
CA MET A 1 -16.59 25.39 18.33
C MET A 1 -16.67 24.15 17.45
N TRP A 2 -17.20 23.03 17.93
CA TRP A 2 -17.34 21.79 17.14
C TRP A 2 -18.12 21.94 15.83
N SER A 3 -19.24 22.67 15.83
CA SER A 3 -20.06 22.92 14.63
C SER A 3 -19.34 23.66 13.50
N HIS A 4 -18.27 24.42 13.79
CA HIS A 4 -17.46 25.09 12.77
C HIS A 4 -16.44 24.13 12.15
N ILE A 5 -15.80 23.29 12.97
CA ILE A 5 -14.83 22.26 12.52
C ILE A 5 -15.52 21.24 11.60
N LEU A 6 -16.71 20.75 11.98
CA LEU A 6 -17.44 19.76 11.19
C LEU A 6 -17.78 20.27 9.78
N LYS A 7 -18.22 21.53 9.67
CA LYS A 7 -18.62 22.13 8.40
C LYS A 7 -17.45 22.62 7.54
N GLN A 8 -16.40 23.19 8.13
CA GLN A 8 -15.35 23.92 7.40
C GLN A 8 -14.08 23.09 7.17
N GLN A 9 -13.87 22.02 7.93
CA GLN A 9 -12.60 21.26 7.89
C GLN A 9 -12.81 19.82 7.43
N LEU A 10 -13.93 19.20 7.80
CA LEU A 10 -14.20 17.79 7.50
C LEU A 10 -15.26 17.60 6.41
N GLU A 11 -15.96 18.68 6.06
CA GLU A 11 -17.08 18.69 5.10
C GLU A 11 -18.11 17.58 5.39
N VAL A 12 -18.39 17.30 6.67
CA VAL A 12 -19.39 16.31 7.09
C VAL A 12 -20.49 16.97 7.91
N THR A 13 -21.69 16.42 7.83
CA THR A 13 -22.78 16.74 8.75
C THR A 13 -22.46 16.24 10.16
N GLN A 14 -23.18 16.76 11.14
CA GLN A 14 -23.03 16.33 12.54
C GLN A 14 -23.47 14.87 12.72
N GLU A 15 -24.45 14.42 11.95
CA GLU A 15 -24.93 13.03 11.96
C GLU A 15 -23.86 12.08 11.45
N GLU A 16 -23.30 12.34 10.27
CA GLU A 16 -22.20 11.54 9.69
C GLU A 16 -21.00 11.46 10.63
N PHE A 17 -20.65 12.59 11.27
CA PHE A 17 -19.57 12.60 12.25
C PHE A 17 -19.83 11.66 13.43
N TRP A 18 -21.02 11.73 14.04
CA TRP A 18 -21.31 10.90 15.21
C TRP A 18 -21.57 9.44 14.86
N ASN A 19 -22.08 9.15 13.66
CA ASN A 19 -22.17 7.77 13.14
C ASN A 19 -20.76 7.20 12.92
N CYS A 20 -19.84 7.99 12.38
CA CYS A 20 -18.43 7.58 12.24
C CYS A 20 -17.76 7.33 13.60
N VAL A 21 -17.94 8.22 14.57
CA VAL A 21 -17.27 8.12 15.89
C VAL A 21 -17.84 6.98 16.74
N ARG A 22 -19.16 6.76 16.69
CA ARG A 22 -19.83 5.77 17.58
C ARG A 22 -20.01 4.41 16.93
N GLU A 23 -20.34 4.39 15.64
CA GLU A 23 -20.74 3.17 14.92
C GLU A 23 -19.65 2.70 13.94
N GLY A 24 -18.54 3.44 13.79
CA GLY A 24 -17.48 3.12 12.85
C GLY A 24 -17.87 3.28 11.38
N GLN A 25 -19.01 3.92 11.09
CA GLN A 25 -19.47 4.16 9.72
C GLN A 25 -18.70 5.31 9.08
N LEU A 26 -17.79 4.99 8.16
CA LEU A 26 -17.01 6.01 7.46
C LEU A 26 -17.91 6.86 6.56
N PRO A 27 -17.75 8.20 6.56
CA PRO A 27 -18.47 9.07 5.64
C PRO A 27 -18.07 8.79 4.20
N ASP A 28 -19.01 8.97 3.28
CA ASP A 28 -18.71 8.89 1.85
C ASP A 28 -17.71 9.98 1.45
N ARG A 29 -16.59 9.57 0.86
CA ARG A 29 -15.52 10.47 0.38
C ARG A 29 -15.44 10.53 -1.15
N GLY A 30 -16.43 9.97 -1.86
CA GLY A 30 -16.51 10.04 -3.32
C GLY A 30 -15.51 9.13 -4.05
N PHE A 31 -14.83 8.23 -3.33
CA PHE A 31 -13.93 7.25 -3.91
C PHE A 31 -14.47 5.85 -3.69
N GLU A 32 -14.53 5.05 -4.75
CA GLU A 32 -14.65 3.60 -4.59
C GLU A 32 -13.47 3.13 -3.73
N PRO A 33 -13.71 2.27 -2.73
CA PRO A 33 -12.63 1.69 -1.94
C PRO A 33 -11.65 1.04 -2.92
N LEU A 34 -10.45 1.60 -3.04
CA LEU A 34 -9.38 0.91 -3.74
C LEU A 34 -9.20 -0.39 -3.00
N THR A 35 -9.53 -1.50 -3.66
CA THR A 35 -9.24 -2.82 -3.13
C THR A 35 -7.73 -2.86 -3.01
N ALA A 36 -7.21 -2.76 -1.78
CA ALA A 36 -5.79 -2.86 -1.56
C ALA A 36 -5.35 -4.17 -2.23
N PRO A 37 -4.30 -4.15 -3.07
CA PRO A 37 -3.82 -5.39 -3.66
C PRO A 37 -3.57 -6.38 -2.52
N PRO A 38 -3.95 -7.66 -2.70
CA PRO A 38 -3.93 -8.67 -1.63
C PRO A 38 -2.55 -8.80 -0.97
N GLN A 39 -1.52 -8.37 -1.69
CA GLN A 39 -0.16 -8.23 -1.22
C GLN A 39 0.51 -7.02 -1.89
N SER A 40 1.40 -6.37 -1.16
CA SER A 40 2.31 -5.36 -1.71
C SER A 40 3.75 -5.78 -1.43
N LEU A 41 4.63 -5.50 -2.38
CA LEU A 41 6.06 -5.66 -2.16
C LEU A 41 6.61 -4.48 -1.35
N PRO A 42 7.42 -4.72 -0.31
CA PRO A 42 8.16 -3.66 0.34
C PRO A 42 9.02 -2.90 -0.69
N LEU A 43 8.99 -1.57 -0.66
CA LEU A 43 9.66 -0.72 -1.66
C LEU A 43 11.15 -1.04 -1.81
N PHE A 44 11.84 -1.33 -0.70
CA PHE A 44 13.26 -1.68 -0.74
C PHE A 44 13.52 -2.96 -1.55
N LEU A 45 12.62 -3.95 -1.44
CA LEU A 45 12.75 -5.24 -2.11
C LEU A 45 12.50 -5.10 -3.60
N LEU A 46 11.49 -4.32 -3.99
CA LEU A 46 11.22 -3.97 -5.38
C LEU A 46 12.44 -3.25 -6.01
N ARG A 47 13.01 -2.26 -5.32
CA ARG A 47 14.19 -1.51 -5.80
C ARG A 47 15.41 -2.40 -5.97
N GLU A 48 15.67 -3.31 -5.04
CA GLU A 48 16.78 -4.26 -5.17
C GLU A 48 16.58 -5.23 -6.33
N LEU A 49 15.38 -5.76 -6.52
CA LEU A 49 15.07 -6.63 -7.67
C LEU A 49 15.28 -5.90 -9.00
N MET A 50 14.83 -4.64 -9.11
CA MET A 50 15.09 -3.82 -10.29
C MET A 50 16.57 -3.54 -10.50
N ARG A 51 17.34 -3.29 -9.44
CA ARG A 51 18.79 -3.11 -9.52
C ARG A 51 19.49 -4.38 -10.04
N LEU A 52 18.96 -5.56 -9.72
CA LEU A 52 19.44 -6.86 -10.19
C LEU A 52 18.89 -7.26 -11.58
N GLY A 53 18.13 -6.38 -12.24
CA GLY A 53 17.67 -6.56 -13.62
C GLY A 53 16.28 -7.20 -13.76
N VAL A 54 15.52 -7.37 -12.67
CA VAL A 54 14.13 -7.81 -12.73
C VAL A 54 13.24 -6.63 -13.13
N SER A 55 12.33 -6.82 -14.09
CA SER A 55 11.39 -5.76 -14.46
C SER A 55 10.41 -5.47 -13.32
N GLU A 56 9.91 -4.24 -13.23
CA GLU A 56 8.91 -3.87 -12.22
C GLU A 56 7.64 -4.73 -12.33
N GLN A 57 7.19 -5.02 -13.56
CA GLN A 57 6.03 -5.88 -13.80
C GLN A 57 6.25 -7.29 -13.28
N ASP A 58 7.42 -7.89 -13.54
CA ASP A 58 7.76 -9.23 -13.05
C ASP A 58 7.99 -9.27 -11.54
N ALA A 59 8.43 -8.17 -10.94
CA ALA A 59 8.56 -8.09 -9.49
C ALA A 59 7.17 -8.03 -8.84
N LEU A 60 6.26 -7.21 -9.36
CA LEU A 60 4.93 -7.01 -8.79
C LEU A 60 4.00 -8.24 -8.87
N THR A 61 4.36 -9.26 -9.65
CA THR A 61 3.64 -10.55 -9.65
C THR A 61 4.06 -11.46 -8.48
N LEU A 62 5.16 -11.15 -7.79
CA LEU A 62 5.70 -11.97 -6.71
C LEU A 62 5.05 -11.62 -5.36
N THR A 63 4.90 -12.65 -4.54
CA THR A 63 4.70 -12.47 -3.10
C THR A 63 5.98 -11.91 -2.45
N PRO A 64 5.88 -11.30 -1.25
CA PRO A 64 7.06 -10.87 -0.51
C PRO A 64 8.08 -11.99 -0.25
N ALA A 65 7.61 -13.23 -0.06
CA ALA A 65 8.47 -14.40 0.15
C ALA A 65 9.21 -14.79 -1.14
N GLU A 66 8.49 -14.93 -2.26
CA GLU A 66 9.10 -15.25 -3.57
C GLU A 66 10.06 -14.15 -4.03
N ALA A 67 9.74 -12.89 -3.78
CA ALA A 67 10.62 -11.77 -4.09
C ALA A 67 11.91 -11.81 -3.25
N ALA A 68 11.84 -12.23 -1.98
CA ALA A 68 13.01 -12.38 -1.12
C ALA A 68 13.89 -13.55 -1.56
N GLU A 69 13.29 -14.67 -1.94
CA GLU A 69 13.98 -15.84 -2.48
C GLU A 69 14.67 -15.51 -3.81
N LYS A 70 13.95 -14.90 -4.76
CA LYS A 70 14.51 -14.46 -6.04
C LYS A 70 15.70 -13.50 -5.86
N ARG A 71 15.64 -12.61 -4.87
CA ARG A 71 16.77 -11.72 -4.53
C ARG A 71 17.98 -12.53 -4.05
N ALA A 72 17.76 -13.55 -3.21
CA ALA A 72 18.84 -14.40 -2.72
C ALA A 72 19.53 -15.18 -3.86
N ASP A 73 18.74 -15.75 -4.78
CA ASP A 73 19.25 -16.48 -5.94
C ASP A 73 20.11 -15.59 -6.87
N LEU A 74 19.64 -14.36 -7.12
CA LEU A 74 20.37 -13.40 -7.95
C LEU A 74 21.68 -12.95 -7.31
N LEU A 75 21.74 -12.84 -5.98
CA LEU A 75 22.98 -12.52 -5.27
C LEU A 75 23.96 -13.69 -5.30
N ALA A 76 23.48 -14.93 -5.06
CA ALA A 76 24.32 -16.13 -5.14
C ALA A 76 24.90 -16.34 -6.56
N GLY A 77 24.11 -16.05 -7.60
CA GLY A 77 24.55 -16.09 -8.99
C GLY A 77 25.53 -14.96 -9.35
N ALA A 78 25.43 -13.79 -8.71
CA ALA A 78 26.34 -12.66 -8.92
C ALA A 78 27.70 -12.87 -8.22
N GLU A 79 27.72 -13.49 -7.05
CA GLU A 79 28.96 -13.80 -6.31
C GLU A 79 29.82 -14.88 -6.99
N GLY A 80 29.20 -15.77 -7.78
CA GLY A 80 29.91 -16.81 -8.54
C GLY A 80 30.51 -16.37 -9.88
N ALA A 81 30.34 -15.10 -10.29
CA ALA A 81 30.77 -14.57 -11.58
C ALA A 81 32.01 -13.66 -11.50
N VAL A 82 32.72 -13.65 -10.37
CA VAL A 82 33.92 -12.82 -10.10
C VAL A 82 35.16 -13.70 -9.89
#